data_AF-D0VTR1-F1
#
_entry.id   AF-D0VTR1-F1
#
_cell.length_a   1.000
_cell.length_b   1.000
_cell.length_c   1.000
_cell.angle_alpha   90.00
_cell.angle_beta   90.00
_cell.angle_gamma   90.00
#
_symmetry.space_group_name_H-M   'P 1'
#
loop_
_entity.id
_entity.type
_entity.pdbx_description
1 polymer ?
#
loop_
_entity_poly.entity_id
_entity_poly.type
_entity_poly.pdbx_seq_one_letter_code
_entity_poly.pdbx_strand_id
1 'polypeptide(L)'
;VDYGAAHAERYGHERYGKTYEGVYKDWQPGQKVHLVGHSMGGQTVRQLEELLRNGSQEEIEYQKTHGGDISPLLQGGHDNMVSSITTLGTPHNGTHAADELGNEALVRQVVFDLGKRLGNKNSRVDFGLSQWGLKQQPGESYISYLLRVKNSKLWQSKDNGFYDLTRDGATDLNRKTSLNPNIVYKTYTAEATHPTLTGKQKADYNMFLPFTVTGNVIGKATEKEWRENDGLVSVISSQHPFNQAYTEATDTNQKGIWQV
;
A
#
# COMPACT_ATOMS: atom_id res chain seq x y z
N VAL A 1 -9.09 -14.08 6.15
CA VAL A 1 -7.83 -13.56 5.58
C VAL A 1 -6.71 -14.42 6.11
N ASP A 2 -5.84 -14.92 5.24
CA ASP A 2 -4.60 -15.62 5.60
C ASP A 2 -3.43 -14.78 5.07
N TYR A 3 -2.60 -14.25 5.96
CA TYR A 3 -1.45 -13.41 5.62
C TYR A 3 -0.23 -14.23 5.19
N GLY A 4 -0.27 -15.57 5.33
CA GLY A 4 0.87 -16.44 5.12
C GLY A 4 1.61 -16.76 6.42
N ALA A 5 2.12 -17.98 6.54
CA ALA A 5 2.80 -18.45 7.75
C ALA A 5 4.19 -17.83 7.87
N ALA A 6 4.94 -17.79 6.77
CA ALA A 6 6.30 -17.26 6.75
C ALA A 6 6.30 -15.75 7.06
N HIS A 7 5.40 -15.00 6.42
CA HIS A 7 5.21 -13.57 6.64
C HIS A 7 4.83 -13.28 8.09
N ALA A 8 3.81 -13.97 8.61
CA ALA A 8 3.34 -13.78 9.99
C ALA A 8 4.43 -14.08 11.02
N GLU A 9 5.23 -15.13 10.81
CA GLU A 9 6.37 -15.46 11.69
C GLU A 9 7.47 -14.40 11.61
N ARG A 10 7.88 -14.01 10.39
CA ARG A 10 8.91 -13.00 10.15
C ARG A 10 8.58 -11.69 10.85
N TYR A 11 7.36 -11.19 10.66
CA TYR A 11 6.94 -9.89 11.19
C TYR A 11 6.37 -9.97 12.62
N GLY A 12 6.02 -11.17 13.08
CA GLY A 12 5.54 -11.44 14.43
C GLY A 12 4.15 -10.85 14.68
N HIS A 13 3.21 -11.14 13.79
CA HIS A 13 1.79 -10.83 13.94
C HIS A 13 0.93 -12.08 13.66
N GLU A 14 -0.37 -12.03 13.93
CA GLU A 14 -1.28 -13.16 13.69
C GLU A 14 -1.33 -13.52 12.20
N ARG A 15 -1.27 -14.83 11.89
CA ARG A 15 -1.40 -15.33 10.52
C ARG A 15 -2.79 -15.10 9.94
N TYR A 16 -3.82 -15.24 10.76
CA TYR A 16 -5.21 -15.12 10.31
C TYR A 16 -5.83 -13.82 10.78
N GLY A 17 -6.46 -13.12 9.83
CA GLY A 17 -7.22 -11.90 10.08
C GLY A 17 -8.74 -12.15 10.06
N LYS A 18 -9.48 -11.10 9.74
CA LYS A 18 -10.94 -11.15 9.60
C LYS A 18 -11.40 -12.13 8.51
N THR A 19 -12.62 -12.62 8.65
CA THR A 19 -13.36 -13.29 7.58
C THR A 19 -14.31 -12.29 6.92
N TYR A 20 -14.37 -12.32 5.60
CA TYR A 20 -15.27 -11.48 4.81
C TYR A 20 -16.29 -12.38 4.12
N GLU A 21 -17.52 -11.88 3.97
CA GLU A 21 -18.58 -12.58 3.23
C GLU A 21 -18.18 -12.84 1.76
N GLY A 22 -17.39 -11.95 1.17
CA GLY A 22 -16.99 -12.00 -0.23
C GLY A 22 -18.05 -11.36 -1.13
N VAL A 23 -17.68 -10.25 -1.78
CA VAL A 23 -18.58 -9.49 -2.68
C VAL A 23 -18.72 -10.13 -4.06
N TYR A 24 -17.74 -10.95 -4.47
CA TYR A 24 -17.77 -11.72 -5.69
C TYR A 24 -17.23 -13.12 -5.43
N LYS A 25 -18.12 -14.04 -5.03
CA LYS A 25 -17.76 -15.36 -4.50
C LYS A 25 -17.22 -16.31 -5.58
N ASP A 26 -17.66 -16.13 -6.83
CA ASP A 26 -17.27 -16.96 -7.96
C ASP A 26 -16.06 -16.41 -8.73
N TRP A 27 -15.31 -15.47 -8.11
CA TRP A 27 -14.14 -14.86 -8.72
C TRP A 27 -13.01 -15.88 -8.88
N GLN A 28 -12.70 -16.21 -10.14
CA GLN A 28 -11.74 -17.23 -10.55
C GLN A 28 -11.24 -16.92 -11.98
N PRO A 29 -10.20 -17.62 -12.50
CA PRO A 29 -9.70 -17.38 -13.86
C PRO A 29 -10.81 -17.37 -14.91
N GLY A 30 -10.81 -16.34 -15.77
CA GLY A 30 -11.86 -16.09 -16.77
C GLY A 30 -12.97 -15.14 -16.30
N GLN A 31 -13.17 -15.00 -14.99
CA GLN A 31 -14.07 -14.02 -14.38
C GLN A 31 -13.28 -12.77 -13.99
N LYS A 32 -13.13 -11.82 -14.90
CA LYS A 32 -12.23 -10.67 -14.70
C LYS A 32 -12.89 -9.52 -13.94
N VAL A 33 -12.09 -8.81 -13.14
CA VAL A 33 -12.46 -7.55 -12.50
C VAL A 33 -11.60 -6.38 -13.00
N HIS A 34 -12.12 -5.17 -12.84
CA HIS A 34 -11.36 -3.92 -13.02
C HIS A 34 -10.97 -3.39 -11.64
N LEU A 35 -9.67 -3.17 -11.43
CA LEU A 35 -9.14 -2.67 -10.17
C LEU A 35 -8.79 -1.18 -10.32
N VAL A 36 -9.43 -0.33 -9.51
CA VAL A 36 -9.14 1.10 -9.46
C VAL A 36 -8.61 1.45 -8.07
N GLY A 37 -7.35 1.90 -8.01
CA GLY A 37 -6.66 2.21 -6.77
C GLY A 37 -6.35 3.70 -6.66
N HIS A 38 -6.91 4.37 -5.64
CA HIS A 38 -6.50 5.72 -5.27
C HIS A 38 -5.36 5.69 -4.25
N SER A 39 -4.35 6.56 -4.42
CA SER A 39 -3.21 6.67 -3.50
C SER A 39 -2.54 5.30 -3.26
N MET A 40 -2.29 4.91 -2.02
CA MET A 40 -1.72 3.60 -1.65
C MET A 40 -2.50 2.41 -2.24
N GLY A 41 -3.80 2.55 -2.53
CA GLY A 41 -4.61 1.51 -3.15
C GLY A 41 -4.06 1.03 -4.49
N GLY A 42 -3.36 1.90 -5.25
CA GLY A 42 -2.69 1.52 -6.49
C GLY A 42 -1.49 0.58 -6.28
N GLN A 43 -0.74 0.74 -5.19
CA GLN A 43 0.30 -0.21 -4.78
C GLN A 43 -0.33 -1.56 -4.37
N THR A 44 -1.42 -1.53 -3.60
CA THR A 44 -2.13 -2.74 -3.14
C THR A 44 -2.66 -3.58 -4.29
N VAL A 45 -3.32 -2.98 -5.30
CA VAL A 45 -3.88 -3.75 -6.42
C VAL A 45 -2.79 -4.35 -7.33
N ARG A 46 -1.63 -3.71 -7.44
CA ARG A 46 -0.46 -4.26 -8.12
C ARG A 46 0.09 -5.48 -7.38
N GLN A 47 0.21 -5.40 -6.06
CA GLN A 47 0.68 -6.52 -5.25
C GLN A 47 -0.30 -7.69 -5.26
N LEU A 48 -1.61 -7.41 -5.21
CA LEU A 48 -2.65 -8.43 -5.33
C LEU A 48 -2.55 -9.18 -6.66
N GLU A 49 -2.41 -8.48 -7.78
CA GLU A 49 -2.25 -9.11 -9.10
C GLU A 49 -0.99 -9.96 -9.18
N GLU A 50 0.13 -9.44 -8.68
CA GLU A 50 1.39 -10.17 -8.65
C GLU A 50 1.28 -11.46 -7.83
N LEU A 51 0.64 -11.42 -6.66
CA LEU A 51 0.38 -12.60 -5.85
C LEU A 51 -0.58 -13.58 -6.54
N LEU A 52 -1.65 -13.10 -7.17
CA LEU A 52 -2.55 -13.99 -7.94
C LEU A 52 -1.78 -14.76 -9.03
N ARG A 53 -0.93 -14.05 -9.78
CA ARG A 53 -0.21 -14.63 -10.90
C ARG A 53 0.95 -15.53 -10.46
N ASN A 54 1.79 -15.06 -9.54
CA ASN A 54 3.06 -15.70 -9.21
C ASN A 54 3.13 -16.29 -7.79
N GLY A 55 2.16 -16.01 -6.93
CA GLY A 55 2.16 -16.44 -5.53
C GLY A 55 3.25 -15.76 -4.71
N SER A 56 3.60 -16.38 -3.60
CA SER A 56 4.75 -15.99 -2.77
C SER A 56 5.70 -17.16 -2.65
N GLN A 57 6.87 -17.06 -3.29
CA GLN A 57 7.90 -18.11 -3.26
C GLN A 57 8.32 -18.44 -1.82
N GLU A 58 8.40 -17.43 -0.96
CA GLU A 58 8.73 -17.61 0.45
C GLU A 58 7.71 -18.50 1.17
N GLU A 59 6.42 -18.26 0.95
CA GLU A 59 5.35 -19.05 1.58
C GLU A 59 5.31 -20.47 1.04
N ILE A 60 5.55 -20.64 -0.27
CA ILE A 60 5.66 -21.95 -0.91
C ILE A 60 6.83 -22.75 -0.31
N GLU A 61 8.00 -22.14 -0.13
CA GLU A 61 9.18 -22.78 0.47
C GLU A 61 8.97 -23.10 1.96
N TYR A 62 8.36 -22.17 2.68
CA TYR A 62 8.03 -22.36 4.09
C TYR A 62 7.08 -23.55 4.27
N GLN A 63 6.01 -23.63 3.48
CA GLN A 63 5.04 -24.72 3.54
C GLN A 63 5.65 -26.07 3.14
N LYS A 64 6.56 -26.11 2.16
CA LYS A 64 7.31 -27.34 1.82
C LYS A 64 8.16 -27.85 2.98
N THR A 65 8.73 -26.93 3.76
CA THR A 65 9.64 -27.26 4.87
C THR A 65 8.89 -27.62 6.16
N HIS A 66 7.81 -26.90 6.48
CA HIS A 66 7.09 -27.02 7.75
C HIS A 66 5.74 -27.74 7.65
N GLY A 67 5.27 -28.04 6.43
CA GLY A 67 3.95 -28.59 6.18
C GLY A 67 2.82 -27.59 6.44
N GLY A 68 1.59 -28.10 6.57
CA GLY A 68 0.39 -27.31 6.81
C GLY A 68 -0.22 -26.68 5.55
N ASP A 69 -1.24 -25.86 5.79
CA ASP A 69 -2.03 -25.22 4.73
C ASP A 69 -1.34 -23.97 4.19
N ILE A 70 -1.59 -23.66 2.91
CA ILE A 70 -1.18 -22.42 2.25
C ILE A 70 -2.36 -21.85 1.47
N SER A 71 -2.65 -20.56 1.67
CA SER A 71 -3.69 -19.83 0.94
C SER A 71 -3.52 -19.97 -0.59
N PRO A 72 -4.59 -20.21 -1.37
CA PRO A 72 -4.51 -20.25 -2.83
C PRO A 72 -3.85 -19.01 -3.44
N LEU A 73 -4.13 -17.83 -2.89
CA LEU A 73 -3.49 -16.57 -3.31
C LEU A 73 -1.95 -16.64 -3.26
N LEU A 74 -1.39 -17.35 -2.28
CA LEU A 74 0.06 -17.44 -2.07
C LEU A 74 0.70 -18.56 -2.90
N GLN A 75 -0.10 -19.42 -3.54
CA GLN A 75 0.38 -20.47 -4.46
C GLN A 75 0.62 -19.94 -5.88
N GLY A 76 -0.08 -18.87 -6.28
CA GLY A 76 -0.01 -18.32 -7.64
C GLY A 76 -0.80 -19.14 -8.66
N GLY A 77 -0.60 -18.86 -9.95
CA GLY A 77 -1.28 -19.57 -11.05
C GLY A 77 -2.71 -19.11 -11.32
N HIS A 78 -3.13 -17.98 -10.77
CA HIS A 78 -4.48 -17.42 -10.89
C HIS A 78 -4.52 -16.23 -11.87
N ASP A 79 -3.94 -16.39 -13.05
CA ASP A 79 -3.99 -15.38 -14.11
C ASP A 79 -5.42 -15.26 -14.72
N ASN A 80 -5.65 -14.27 -15.57
CA ASN A 80 -6.94 -13.97 -16.19
C ASN A 80 -8.07 -13.67 -15.18
N MET A 81 -7.74 -13.17 -14.00
CA MET A 81 -8.70 -12.68 -12.99
C MET A 81 -8.81 -11.15 -12.95
N VAL A 82 -7.85 -10.43 -13.53
CA VAL A 82 -7.83 -8.97 -13.60
C VAL A 82 -7.84 -8.54 -15.07
N SER A 83 -8.69 -7.58 -15.42
CA SER A 83 -8.75 -6.99 -16.78
C SER A 83 -7.95 -5.70 -16.88
N SER A 84 -8.00 -4.86 -15.85
CA SER A 84 -7.29 -3.59 -15.83
C SER A 84 -6.87 -3.18 -14.42
N ILE A 85 -5.78 -2.43 -14.35
CA ILE A 85 -5.34 -1.71 -13.15
C ILE A 85 -5.28 -0.23 -13.51
N THR A 86 -6.11 0.57 -12.84
CA THR A 86 -6.13 2.03 -12.98
C THR A 86 -5.74 2.66 -11.66
N THR A 87 -4.77 3.57 -11.67
CA THR A 87 -4.31 4.26 -10.45
C THR A 87 -4.57 5.76 -10.51
N LEU A 88 -4.87 6.36 -9.36
CA LEU A 88 -5.19 7.78 -9.21
C LEU A 88 -4.32 8.35 -8.07
N GLY A 89 -3.36 9.22 -8.38
CA GLY A 89 -2.49 9.83 -7.35
C GLY A 89 -1.68 8.80 -6.55
N THR A 90 -1.34 7.65 -7.14
CA THR A 90 -0.67 6.55 -6.42
C THR A 90 0.82 6.82 -6.30
N PRO A 91 1.44 6.74 -5.11
CA PRO A 91 2.89 6.90 -4.97
C PRO A 91 3.62 5.63 -5.44
N HIS A 92 3.66 5.37 -6.75
CA HIS A 92 4.33 4.20 -7.32
C HIS A 92 5.80 4.13 -6.94
N ASN A 93 6.43 5.28 -6.71
CA ASN A 93 7.84 5.42 -6.31
C ASN A 93 7.99 5.99 -4.89
N GLY A 94 6.92 5.97 -4.08
CA GLY A 94 6.90 6.50 -2.73
C GLY A 94 6.77 8.02 -2.68
N THR A 95 6.93 8.62 -1.50
CA THR A 95 6.83 10.08 -1.33
C THR A 95 7.74 10.60 -0.23
N HIS A 96 8.35 11.77 -0.45
CA HIS A 96 9.08 12.50 0.60
C HIS A 96 8.19 12.85 1.80
N ALA A 97 6.87 12.96 1.63
CA ALA A 97 5.96 13.14 2.76
C ALA A 97 6.00 11.95 3.73
N ALA A 98 6.21 10.72 3.24
CA ALA A 98 6.40 9.56 4.09
C ALA A 98 7.83 9.54 4.66
N ASP A 99 8.85 9.75 3.82
CA ASP A 99 10.25 9.72 4.25
C ASP A 99 10.57 10.74 5.35
N GLU A 100 10.08 11.98 5.21
CA GLU A 100 10.48 13.11 6.07
C GLU A 100 9.49 13.41 7.21
N LEU A 101 8.24 12.93 7.13
CA LEU A 101 7.21 13.26 8.10
C LEU A 101 6.42 12.02 8.55
N GLY A 102 5.79 11.30 7.62
CA GLY A 102 4.80 10.26 7.94
C GLY A 102 5.40 9.02 8.62
N ASN A 103 6.59 8.61 8.17
CA ASN A 103 7.30 7.44 8.67
C ASN A 103 8.26 7.77 9.83
N GLU A 104 8.21 9.00 10.35
CA GLU A 104 8.92 9.35 11.58
C GLU A 104 8.39 8.55 12.76
N ALA A 105 9.29 8.10 13.64
CA ALA A 105 8.93 7.19 14.73
C ALA A 105 7.86 7.78 15.65
N LEU A 106 7.91 9.08 15.92
CA LEU A 106 6.92 9.78 16.74
C LEU A 106 5.54 9.83 16.06
N VAL A 107 5.49 10.07 14.75
CA VAL A 107 4.23 10.11 13.99
C VAL A 107 3.58 8.72 13.97
N ARG A 108 4.36 7.68 13.64
CA ARG A 108 3.89 6.29 13.71
C ARG A 108 3.38 5.94 15.12
N GLN A 109 4.12 6.32 16.16
CA GLN A 109 3.74 6.06 17.55
C GLN A 109 2.37 6.68 17.87
N VAL A 110 2.14 7.95 17.52
CA VAL A 110 0.87 8.64 17.76
C VAL A 110 -0.29 7.92 17.04
N VAL A 111 -0.10 7.56 15.76
CA VAL A 111 -1.16 6.91 14.97
C VAL A 111 -1.46 5.50 15.50
N PHE A 112 -0.43 4.71 15.79
CA PHE A 112 -0.61 3.38 16.32
C PHE A 112 -1.15 3.40 17.76
N ASP A 113 -0.82 4.41 18.58
CA ASP A 113 -1.44 4.62 19.90
C ASP A 113 -2.93 4.97 19.79
N LEU A 114 -3.31 5.78 18.80
CA LEU A 114 -4.71 6.01 18.47
C LEU A 114 -5.40 4.73 18.02
N GLY A 115 -4.74 3.93 17.16
CA GLY A 115 -5.21 2.61 16.73
C GLY A 115 -5.43 1.65 17.92
N LYS A 116 -4.49 1.62 18.88
CA LYS A 116 -4.62 0.87 20.14
C LYS A 116 -5.80 1.38 20.97
N ARG A 117 -5.96 2.69 21.15
CA ARG A 117 -7.09 3.25 21.89
C ARG A 117 -8.43 2.89 21.25
N LEU A 118 -8.52 2.99 19.93
CA LEU A 118 -9.72 2.71 19.14
C LEU A 118 -9.90 1.21 18.85
N GLY A 119 -8.94 0.36 19.19
CA GLY A 119 -9.06 -1.10 19.15
C GLY A 119 -9.91 -1.69 20.27
N ASN A 120 -10.42 -0.87 21.20
CA ASN A 120 -11.27 -1.36 22.29
C ASN A 120 -12.59 -1.99 21.77
N LYS A 121 -13.21 -2.85 22.60
CA LYS A 121 -14.37 -3.65 22.20
C LYS A 121 -15.65 -2.85 21.93
N ASN A 122 -15.72 -1.61 22.42
CA ASN A 122 -16.87 -0.71 22.24
C ASN A 122 -16.69 0.23 21.03
N SER A 123 -15.49 0.26 20.44
CA SER A 123 -15.21 1.10 19.27
C SER A 123 -15.88 0.52 18.03
N ARG A 124 -16.48 1.41 17.24
CA ARG A 124 -17.01 1.11 15.90
C ARG A 124 -16.00 1.38 14.79
N VAL A 125 -14.81 1.88 15.14
CA VAL A 125 -13.74 2.19 14.20
C VAL A 125 -12.68 1.10 14.26
N ASP A 126 -12.23 0.65 13.09
CA ASP A 126 -11.15 -0.34 12.96
C ASP A 126 -10.08 0.19 12.01
N PHE A 127 -8.86 0.29 12.50
CA PHE A 127 -7.69 0.78 11.76
C PHE A 127 -7.01 -0.29 10.92
N GLY A 128 -7.50 -1.54 10.94
CA GLY A 128 -6.89 -2.65 10.20
C GLY A 128 -5.60 -3.19 10.83
N LEU A 129 -5.47 -3.07 12.15
CA LEU A 129 -4.28 -3.49 12.92
C LEU A 129 -4.58 -4.67 13.88
N SER A 130 -5.69 -5.38 13.69
CA SER A 130 -6.09 -6.47 14.58
C SER A 130 -5.09 -7.64 14.58
N GLN A 131 -4.43 -7.90 13.45
CA GLN A 131 -3.37 -8.90 13.31
C GLN A 131 -2.17 -8.60 14.21
N TRP A 132 -1.93 -7.33 14.52
CA TRP A 132 -0.91 -6.88 15.48
C TRP A 132 -1.35 -6.96 16.94
N GLY A 133 -2.53 -7.55 17.19
CA GLY A 133 -3.16 -7.64 18.51
C GLY A 133 -3.95 -6.40 18.92
N LEU A 134 -4.05 -5.35 18.07
CA LEU A 134 -4.75 -4.09 18.39
C LEU A 134 -6.28 -4.22 18.25
N LYS A 135 -6.84 -5.28 18.83
CA LYS A 135 -8.26 -5.46 19.05
C LYS A 135 -8.47 -6.09 20.43
N GLN A 136 -9.30 -5.46 21.25
CA GLN A 136 -9.70 -6.01 22.54
C GLN A 136 -10.66 -7.19 22.32
N GLN A 137 -10.34 -8.33 22.92
CA GLN A 137 -11.10 -9.57 22.75
C GLN A 137 -12.37 -9.59 23.60
N PRO A 138 -13.40 -10.38 23.22
CA PRO A 138 -14.55 -10.64 24.09
C PRO A 138 -14.08 -11.17 25.45
N GLY A 139 -14.62 -10.61 26.54
CA GLY A 139 -14.22 -10.98 27.91
C GLY A 139 -12.90 -10.40 28.41
N GLU A 140 -12.07 -9.80 27.55
CA GLU A 140 -10.80 -9.19 27.95
C GLU A 140 -11.03 -7.85 28.67
N SER A 141 -10.37 -7.64 29.82
CA SER A 141 -10.36 -6.35 30.50
C SER A 141 -9.54 -5.32 29.69
N TYR A 142 -9.84 -4.03 29.81
CA TYR A 142 -9.08 -3.01 29.08
C TYR A 142 -7.60 -2.96 29.50
N ILE A 143 -7.30 -3.23 30.78
CA ILE A 143 -5.92 -3.30 31.28
C ILE A 143 -5.17 -4.50 30.68
N SER A 144 -5.81 -5.67 30.64
CA SER A 144 -5.24 -6.88 30.00
C SER A 144 -4.93 -6.63 28.53
N TYR A 145 -5.85 -5.97 27.82
CA TYR A 145 -5.66 -5.55 26.43
C TYR A 145 -4.41 -4.66 26.27
N LEU A 146 -4.28 -3.60 27.08
CA LEU A 146 -3.13 -2.70 27.02
C LEU A 146 -1.81 -3.41 27.32
N LEU A 147 -1.79 -4.33 28.29
CA LEU A 147 -0.61 -5.12 28.63
C LEU A 147 -0.20 -6.07 27.49
N ARG A 148 -1.17 -6.71 26.84
CA ARG A 148 -0.93 -7.59 25.68
C ARG A 148 -0.36 -6.82 24.49
N VAL A 149 -0.93 -5.65 24.17
CA VAL A 149 -0.49 -4.84 23.03
C VAL A 149 0.85 -4.14 23.25
N LYS A 150 1.26 -3.91 24.51
CA LYS A 150 2.51 -3.23 24.85
C LYS A 150 3.73 -3.84 24.15
N ASN A 151 3.75 -5.16 23.97
CA ASN A 151 4.86 -5.89 23.36
C ASN A 151 4.68 -6.19 21.87
N SER A 152 3.69 -5.57 21.20
CA SER A 152 3.49 -5.75 19.76
C SER A 152 4.72 -5.31 18.98
N LYS A 153 5.14 -6.10 17.98
CA LYS A 153 6.27 -5.74 17.11
C LYS A 153 5.94 -4.61 16.12
N LEU A 154 4.67 -4.22 15.99
CA LEU A 154 4.21 -3.16 15.09
C LEU A 154 5.04 -1.88 15.20
N TRP A 155 5.39 -1.45 16.41
CA TRP A 155 6.08 -0.17 16.68
C TRP A 155 7.44 -0.03 15.97
N GLN A 156 8.10 -1.16 15.69
CA GLN A 156 9.42 -1.22 15.06
C GLN A 156 9.37 -1.94 13.70
N SER A 157 8.19 -2.41 13.29
CA SER A 157 8.02 -3.19 12.06
C SER A 157 8.15 -2.31 10.81
N LYS A 158 8.56 -2.93 9.71
CA LYS A 158 8.41 -2.38 8.35
C LYS A 158 7.13 -2.84 7.66
N ASP A 159 6.42 -3.80 8.22
CA ASP A 159 5.14 -4.31 7.70
C ASP A 159 3.98 -3.38 8.09
N ASN A 160 3.99 -2.18 7.50
CA ASN A 160 2.95 -1.18 7.66
C ASN A 160 2.98 -0.16 6.51
N GLY A 161 1.84 0.49 6.29
CA GLY A 161 1.70 1.43 5.18
C GLY A 161 2.59 2.67 5.26
N PHE A 162 3.05 3.10 6.45
CA PHE A 162 4.00 4.22 6.51
C PHE A 162 5.33 3.87 5.85
N TYR A 163 5.83 2.65 6.04
CA TYR A 163 7.04 2.18 5.37
C TYR A 163 6.81 1.97 3.88
N ASP A 164 5.72 1.33 3.46
CA ASP A 164 5.45 1.07 2.04
C ASP A 164 5.25 2.35 1.21
N LEU A 165 4.87 3.45 1.86
CA LEU A 165 4.75 4.78 1.24
C LEU A 165 6.08 5.54 1.17
N THR A 166 7.12 5.08 1.86
CA THR A 166 8.49 5.63 1.66
C THR A 166 9.00 5.30 0.28
N ARG A 167 10.00 6.05 -0.19
CA ARG A 167 10.65 5.76 -1.48
C ARG A 167 11.33 4.38 -1.48
N ASP A 168 11.91 3.97 -0.34
CA ASP A 168 12.52 2.66 -0.18
C ASP A 168 11.49 1.52 -0.23
N GLY A 169 10.40 1.64 0.54
CA GLY A 169 9.33 0.64 0.56
C GLY A 169 8.64 0.49 -0.79
N ALA A 170 8.36 1.60 -1.48
CA ALA A 170 7.81 1.58 -2.82
C ALA A 170 8.79 0.96 -3.85
N THR A 171 10.09 1.24 -3.71
CA THR A 171 11.13 0.63 -4.55
C THR A 171 11.19 -0.90 -4.34
N ASP A 172 11.07 -1.36 -3.09
CA ASP A 172 11.01 -2.79 -2.79
C ASP A 172 9.78 -3.46 -3.42
N LEU A 173 8.61 -2.81 -3.41
CA LEU A 173 7.43 -3.29 -4.12
C LEU A 173 7.64 -3.32 -5.63
N ASN A 174 8.26 -2.28 -6.19
CA ASN A 174 8.54 -2.18 -7.62
C ASN A 174 9.44 -3.31 -8.11
N ARG A 175 10.44 -3.73 -7.31
CA ARG A 175 11.29 -4.89 -7.61
C ARG A 175 10.54 -6.23 -7.60
N LYS A 176 9.45 -6.31 -6.83
CA LYS A 176 8.65 -7.52 -6.65
C LYS A 176 7.46 -7.62 -7.59
N THR A 177 7.18 -6.59 -8.40
CA THR A 177 6.03 -6.57 -9.31
C THR A 177 6.46 -6.44 -10.75
N SER A 178 5.73 -7.13 -11.64
CA SER A 178 5.97 -7.16 -13.07
C SER A 178 4.73 -6.77 -13.88
N LEU A 179 4.92 -6.40 -15.15
CA LEU A 179 3.80 -6.09 -16.06
C LEU A 179 3.20 -7.39 -16.61
N ASN A 180 1.88 -7.54 -16.48
CA ASN A 180 1.13 -8.62 -17.10
C ASN A 180 0.70 -8.22 -18.52
N PRO A 181 1.11 -8.96 -19.58
CA PRO A 181 0.80 -8.61 -20.97
C PRO A 181 -0.71 -8.68 -21.30
N ASN A 182 -1.53 -9.24 -20.42
CA ASN A 182 -2.97 -9.38 -20.61
C ASN A 182 -3.80 -8.25 -19.94
N ILE A 183 -3.17 -7.38 -19.15
CA ILE A 183 -3.82 -6.33 -18.36
C ILE A 183 -3.59 -4.96 -18.98
N VAL A 184 -4.63 -4.13 -18.97
CA VAL A 184 -4.52 -2.70 -19.32
C VAL A 184 -4.12 -1.91 -18.07
N TYR A 185 -3.03 -1.16 -18.14
CA TYR A 185 -2.56 -0.31 -17.05
C TYR A 185 -2.75 1.17 -17.42
N LYS A 186 -3.34 1.95 -16.51
CA LYS A 186 -3.59 3.38 -16.71
C LYS A 186 -3.29 4.14 -15.42
N THR A 187 -2.62 5.28 -15.50
CA THR A 187 -2.46 6.16 -14.35
C THR A 187 -3.18 7.49 -14.60
N TYR A 188 -3.55 8.16 -13.52
CA TYR A 188 -3.96 9.55 -13.53
C TYR A 188 -3.18 10.27 -12.43
N THR A 189 -2.43 11.27 -12.85
CA THR A 189 -1.60 12.10 -11.98
C THR A 189 -2.22 13.47 -11.82
N ALA A 190 -2.14 14.01 -10.60
CA ALA A 190 -2.57 15.36 -10.28
C ALA A 190 -1.37 16.17 -9.81
N GLU A 191 -1.47 17.49 -9.94
CA GLU A 191 -0.63 18.46 -9.28
C GLU A 191 -1.51 19.55 -8.63
N ALA A 192 -0.99 20.18 -7.58
CA ALA A 192 -1.62 21.31 -6.91
C ALA A 192 -0.54 22.27 -6.35
N THR A 193 0.56 22.42 -7.09
CA THR A 193 1.67 23.28 -6.72
C THR A 193 2.12 24.13 -7.90
N HIS A 194 2.66 25.31 -7.61
CA HIS A 194 3.24 26.19 -8.64
C HIS A 194 4.72 26.51 -8.36
N PRO A 195 5.53 26.70 -9.42
CA PRO A 195 6.94 26.99 -9.28
C PRO A 195 7.17 28.40 -8.70
N THR A 196 8.20 28.50 -7.88
CA THR A 196 8.72 29.76 -7.33
C THR A 196 9.95 30.22 -8.11
N LEU A 197 10.37 31.48 -7.91
CA LEU A 197 11.60 32.04 -8.51
C LEU A 197 12.88 31.26 -8.18
N THR A 198 12.88 30.43 -7.12
CA THR A 198 14.04 29.63 -6.69
C THR A 198 14.02 28.19 -7.24
N GLY A 199 13.06 27.85 -8.11
CA GLY A 199 12.86 26.51 -8.63
C GLY A 199 12.32 25.50 -7.61
N LYS A 200 11.83 25.97 -6.45
CA LYS A 200 11.01 25.20 -5.50
C LYS A 200 9.55 25.24 -5.91
N GLN A 201 8.78 24.26 -5.48
CA GLN A 201 7.32 24.21 -5.65
C GLN A 201 6.62 24.65 -4.36
N LYS A 202 5.48 25.33 -4.50
CA LYS A 202 4.67 25.80 -3.36
C LYS A 202 3.21 25.37 -3.55
N ALA A 203 2.57 24.96 -2.47
CA ALA A 203 1.15 24.61 -2.48
C ALA A 203 0.28 25.76 -3.06
N ASP A 204 -0.64 25.40 -3.95
CA ASP A 204 -1.65 26.30 -4.47
C ASP A 204 -2.63 26.75 -3.37
N TYR A 205 -3.24 27.93 -3.57
CA TYR A 205 -4.15 28.52 -2.59
C TYR A 205 -5.40 27.67 -2.32
N ASN A 206 -5.82 26.85 -3.28
CA ASN A 206 -6.97 25.96 -3.18
C ASN A 206 -6.60 24.52 -2.78
N MET A 207 -5.33 24.24 -2.48
CA MET A 207 -4.92 22.95 -1.93
C MET A 207 -5.68 22.67 -0.62
N PHE A 208 -6.10 21.42 -0.41
CA PHE A 208 -6.69 21.00 0.84
C PHE A 208 -5.75 21.31 2.01
N LEU A 209 -6.21 22.13 2.96
CA LEU A 209 -5.36 22.79 3.96
C LEU A 209 -4.39 21.83 4.70
N PRO A 210 -4.80 20.62 5.14
CA PRO A 210 -3.87 19.68 5.77
C PRO A 210 -2.68 19.24 4.91
N PHE A 211 -2.79 19.30 3.58
CA PHE A 211 -1.72 18.89 2.66
C PHE A 211 -0.75 20.03 2.33
N THR A 212 -1.04 21.27 2.76
CA THR A 212 -0.15 22.40 2.50
C THR A 212 1.24 22.22 3.11
N VAL A 213 1.33 21.56 4.27
CA VAL A 213 2.62 21.28 4.92
C VAL A 213 3.42 20.25 4.10
N THR A 214 2.82 19.11 3.80
CA THR A 214 3.46 18.04 3.03
C THR A 214 3.81 18.48 1.61
N GLY A 215 2.91 19.20 0.93
CA GLY A 215 3.19 19.70 -0.42
C GLY A 215 4.34 20.70 -0.49
N ASN A 216 4.50 21.54 0.55
CA ASN A 216 5.64 22.45 0.65
C ASN A 216 6.94 21.75 1.10
N VAL A 217 6.87 20.61 1.79
CA VAL A 217 8.03 19.77 2.11
C VAL A 217 8.53 19.08 0.85
N ILE A 218 7.64 18.38 0.13
CA ILE A 218 7.95 17.75 -1.16
C ILE A 218 8.49 18.81 -2.16
N GLY A 219 7.87 20.00 -2.20
CA GLY A 219 8.29 21.09 -3.08
C GLY A 219 9.70 21.65 -2.81
N LYS A 220 10.34 21.22 -1.73
CA LYS A 220 11.72 21.55 -1.35
C LYS A 220 12.70 20.37 -1.48
N ALA A 221 12.25 19.22 -2.00
CA ALA A 221 13.09 18.05 -2.23
C ALA A 221 14.41 18.44 -2.93
N THR A 222 15.49 17.75 -2.57
CA THR A 222 16.82 18.00 -3.13
C THR A 222 16.81 17.76 -4.64
N GLU A 223 16.17 16.66 -5.04
CA GLU A 223 15.90 16.26 -6.41
C GLU A 223 14.80 17.15 -7.01
N LYS A 224 15.10 17.79 -8.15
CA LYS A 224 14.21 18.84 -8.70
C LYS A 224 12.93 18.26 -9.27
N GLU A 225 13.05 17.11 -9.92
CA GLU A 225 11.99 16.34 -10.56
C GLU A 225 10.94 15.83 -9.56
N TRP A 226 11.25 15.75 -8.27
CA TRP A 226 10.32 15.31 -7.22
C TRP A 226 9.45 16.43 -6.66
N ARG A 227 9.70 17.69 -7.02
CA ARG A 227 9.11 18.84 -6.33
C ARG A 227 7.64 19.06 -6.68
N GLU A 228 7.25 18.84 -7.94
CA GLU A 228 5.87 19.04 -8.39
C GLU A 228 5.00 17.95 -7.78
N ASN A 229 3.89 18.31 -7.13
CA ASN A 229 3.12 17.37 -6.34
C ASN A 229 1.66 17.77 -6.14
N ASP A 230 0.83 16.81 -5.74
CA ASP A 230 -0.60 16.99 -5.43
C ASP A 230 -0.88 17.38 -3.97
N GLY A 231 0.17 17.64 -3.18
CA GLY A 231 0.12 17.85 -1.74
C GLY A 231 0.60 16.66 -0.91
N LEU A 232 0.64 15.45 -1.45
CA LEU A 232 1.14 14.25 -0.77
C LEU A 232 2.07 13.39 -1.62
N VAL A 233 1.90 13.39 -2.93
CA VAL A 233 2.62 12.52 -3.87
C VAL A 233 3.22 13.38 -4.97
N SER A 234 4.51 13.21 -5.23
CA SER A 234 5.17 13.85 -6.37
C SER A 234 4.60 13.35 -7.69
N VAL A 235 4.48 14.23 -8.68
CA VAL A 235 3.98 13.91 -10.02
C VAL A 235 4.73 12.73 -10.62
N ILE A 236 6.07 12.75 -10.59
CA ILE A 236 6.89 11.65 -11.11
C ILE A 236 6.70 10.32 -10.38
N SER A 237 6.24 10.35 -9.12
CA SER A 237 5.91 9.14 -8.37
C SER A 237 4.55 8.58 -8.78
N SER A 238 3.63 9.45 -9.21
CA SER A 238 2.27 9.10 -9.61
C SER A 238 2.15 8.58 -11.04
N GLN A 239 3.07 8.97 -11.91
CA GLN A 239 3.02 8.64 -13.34
C GLN A 239 3.13 7.13 -13.60
N HIS A 240 4.18 6.47 -13.10
CA HIS A 240 4.37 5.02 -13.24
C HIS A 240 5.51 4.53 -12.32
N PRO A 241 5.60 3.21 -12.01
CA PRO A 241 6.79 2.64 -11.38
C PRO A 241 8.04 2.82 -12.25
N PHE A 242 9.15 3.32 -11.68
CA PHE A 242 10.35 3.68 -12.47
C PHE A 242 11.03 2.52 -13.20
N ASN A 243 10.85 1.29 -12.74
CA ASN A 243 11.43 0.10 -13.36
C ASN A 243 10.49 -0.61 -14.34
N GLN A 244 9.36 0.01 -14.71
CA GLN A 244 8.36 -0.59 -15.59
C GLN A 244 8.13 0.29 -16.83
N ALA A 245 7.82 -0.36 -17.96
CA ALA A 245 7.58 0.32 -19.22
C ALA A 245 6.32 1.18 -19.15
N TYR A 246 6.38 2.35 -19.79
CA TYR A 246 5.25 3.26 -19.93
C TYR A 246 5.21 3.90 -21.32
N THR A 247 4.06 4.47 -21.65
CA THR A 247 3.81 5.24 -22.87
C THR A 247 2.80 6.35 -22.57
N GLU A 248 2.82 7.41 -23.38
CA GLU A 248 1.80 8.45 -23.32
C GLU A 248 0.42 7.86 -23.61
N ALA A 249 -0.55 8.24 -22.79
CA ALA A 249 -1.94 7.89 -22.99
C ALA A 249 -2.46 8.31 -24.37
N THR A 250 -3.20 7.40 -25.02
CA THR A 250 -4.01 7.70 -26.21
C THR A 250 -5.44 7.21 -25.99
N ASP A 251 -6.33 7.46 -26.95
CA ASP A 251 -7.70 6.91 -26.96
C ASP A 251 -7.74 5.39 -27.17
N THR A 252 -6.61 4.78 -27.56
CA THR A 252 -6.50 3.33 -27.77
C THR A 252 -5.82 2.67 -26.58
N ASN A 253 -6.51 1.72 -25.95
CA ASN A 253 -5.96 0.95 -24.83
C ASN A 253 -4.85 -0.01 -25.29
N GLN A 254 -3.72 0.03 -24.59
CA GLN A 254 -2.60 -0.90 -24.72
C GLN A 254 -2.51 -1.81 -23.48
N LYS A 255 -2.11 -3.07 -23.69
CA LYS A 255 -1.90 -4.04 -22.60
C LYS A 255 -0.43 -4.17 -22.27
N GLY A 256 -0.12 -4.51 -21.02
CA GLY A 256 1.25 -4.79 -20.59
C GLY A 256 2.17 -3.57 -20.55
N ILE A 257 1.62 -2.36 -20.51
CA ILE A 257 2.38 -1.10 -20.45
C ILE A 257 1.57 -0.05 -19.68
N TRP A 258 2.22 0.75 -18.84
CA TRP A 258 1.57 1.88 -18.17
C TRP A 258 1.24 2.97 -19.18
N GLN A 259 -0.04 3.33 -19.28
CA GLN A 259 -0.49 4.47 -20.07
C GLN A 259 -0.68 5.65 -19.13
N VAL A 260 0.20 6.65 -19.25
CA VAL A 260 0.30 7.82 -18.36
C VAL A 260 -0.46 8.99 -18.94
#